data_AF-A0A399XGD9-F1
#
_entry.id   AF-A0A399XGD9-F1
#
_cell.length_a   1.000
_cell.length_b   1.000
_cell.length_c   1.000
_cell.angle_alpha   90.00
_cell.angle_beta   90.00
_cell.angle_gamma   90.00
#
_symmetry.space_group_name_H-M   'P 1'
#
loop_
_entity.id
_entity.type
_entity.pdbx_description
1 polymer ?
#
loop_
_entity_poly.entity_id
_entity_poly.type
_entity_poly.pdbx_seq_one_letter_code
_entity_poly.pdbx_strand_id
1 'polypeptide(L)' 'MNFIGMAGGSSTSEYASFVEQFGLGGMPHLTDDSLWARFGVSAQPAWLFVNQDGRSRLLVTMLGADRLESEIENLLSQ' A
#
# COMPACT_ATOMS: atom_id res chain seq x y z
N MET A 1 -6.15 12.40 3.09
CA MET A 1 -5.29 11.20 3.19
C MET A 1 -5.76 10.23 2.13
N ASN A 2 -4.86 9.69 1.31
CA ASN A 2 -5.21 8.75 0.26
C ASN A 2 -4.59 7.39 0.57
N PHE A 3 -5.39 6.34 0.51
CA PHE A 3 -4.93 4.97 0.54
C PHE A 3 -5.04 4.40 -0.88
N ILE A 4 -4.00 3.72 -1.32
CA ILE A 4 -3.96 3.11 -2.65
C ILE A 4 -3.52 1.66 -2.46
N GLY A 5 -4.35 0.72 -2.89
CA GLY A 5 -3.96 -0.68 -2.94
C GLY A 5 -2.97 -0.90 -4.09
N MET A 6 -1.91 -1.67 -3.86
CA MET A 6 -0.97 -2.07 -4.90
C MET A 6 -0.94 -3.59 -4.98
N ALA A 7 -1.47 -4.14 -6.06
CA ALA A 7 -1.36 -5.57 -6.34
C ALA A 7 0.11 -5.93 -6.63
N GLY A 8 0.47 -7.19 -6.41
CA GLY A 8 1.75 -7.73 -6.84
C GLY A 8 1.75 -9.25 -6.84
N GLY A 9 2.37 -9.84 -7.86
CA GLY A 9 2.56 -11.30 -7.94
C GLY A 9 1.26 -12.09 -8.14
N SER A 10 0.19 -11.44 -8.60
CA SER A 10 -1.12 -12.04 -8.86
C SER A 10 -1.67 -11.59 -10.21
N SER A 11 -2.53 -12.39 -10.83
CA SER A 11 -3.26 -11.97 -12.02
C SER A 11 -4.27 -10.85 -11.70
N THR A 12 -4.63 -10.05 -12.71
CA THR A 12 -5.66 -9.00 -12.57
C THR A 12 -7.00 -9.55 -12.05
N SER A 13 -7.39 -10.77 -12.45
CA SER A 13 -8.62 -11.41 -12.02
C SER A 13 -8.61 -11.81 -10.55
N GLU A 14 -7.51 -12.41 -10.08
CA GLU A 14 -7.38 -12.81 -8.67
C GLU A 14 -7.42 -11.58 -7.75
N TYR A 15 -6.74 -10.51 -8.15
CA TYR A 15 -6.77 -9.26 -7.41
C TYR A 15 -8.17 -8.60 -7.42
N ALA A 16 -8.86 -8.59 -8.56
CA ALA A 16 -10.22 -8.06 -8.63
C ALA A 16 -11.18 -8.80 -7.70
N SER A 17 -11.10 -10.14 -7.66
CA SER A 17 -11.89 -10.95 -6.72
C SER A 17 -11.55 -10.65 -5.26
N PHE A 18 -10.26 -10.41 -4.94
CA PHE A 18 -9.85 -9.98 -3.60
C PHE A 18 -10.48 -8.63 -3.22
N VAL A 19 -10.43 -7.64 -4.12
CA VAL A 19 -11.02 -6.32 -3.89
C VAL A 19 -12.52 -6.41 -3.63
N GLU A 20 -13.24 -7.23 -4.41
CA GLU A 20 -14.67 -7.47 -4.22
C GLU A 20 -14.96 -8.18 -2.88
N GLN A 21 -14.26 -9.27 -2.62
CA GLN A 21 -14.46 -10.10 -1.42
C GLN A 21 -14.30 -9.30 -0.12
N PHE A 22 -13.33 -8.40 -0.06
CA PHE A 22 -13.02 -7.61 1.13
C PHE A 22 -13.65 -6.20 1.09
N GLY A 23 -14.47 -5.88 0.08
CA GLY A 23 -15.18 -4.60 0.00
C GLY A 23 -14.25 -3.40 -0.19
N LEU A 24 -13.13 -3.57 -0.88
CA LEU A 24 -12.08 -2.57 -1.00
C LEU A 24 -12.29 -1.58 -2.16
N GLY A 25 -13.33 -1.74 -2.98
CA GLY A 25 -13.56 -0.91 -4.17
C GLY A 25 -13.74 0.60 -3.93
N GLY A 26 -13.84 1.05 -2.67
CA GLY A 26 -13.87 2.47 -2.31
C GLY A 26 -12.49 3.16 -2.32
N MET A 27 -11.39 2.40 -2.44
CA MET A 27 -10.04 2.96 -2.58
C MET A 27 -9.50 2.75 -4.00
N PRO A 28 -8.65 3.65 -4.53
CA PRO A 28 -7.93 3.39 -5.77
C PRO A 28 -7.00 2.18 -5.64
N HIS A 29 -6.84 1.44 -6.74
CA HIS A 29 -5.95 0.28 -6.81
C HIS A 29 -5.04 0.35 -8.04
N LEU A 30 -3.77 0.00 -7.87
CA LEU A 30 -2.76 -0.14 -8.91
C LEU A 30 -2.41 -1.62 -9.11
N THR A 31 -2.31 -2.05 -10.37
CA THR A 31 -2.04 -3.46 -10.72
C THR A 31 -0.77 -3.63 -11.55
N ASP A 32 0.15 -2.67 -11.50
CA ASP A 32 1.44 -2.73 -12.19
C ASP A 32 2.50 -3.33 -11.27
N ASP A 33 2.82 -4.61 -11.49
CA ASP A 33 3.81 -5.36 -10.72
C ASP A 33 5.21 -4.74 -10.78
N SER A 34 5.54 -3.94 -11.79
CA SER A 34 6.84 -3.26 -11.87
C SER A 34 7.02 -2.21 -10.77
N LEU A 35 5.93 -1.73 -10.17
CA LEU A 35 5.97 -0.76 -9.07
C LEU A 35 6.62 -1.35 -7.81
N TRP A 36 6.43 -2.64 -7.52
CA TRP A 36 7.06 -3.28 -6.37
C TRP A 36 8.58 -3.16 -6.44
N ALA A 37 9.16 -3.50 -7.59
CA ALA A 37 10.60 -3.38 -7.82
C ALA A 37 11.07 -1.92 -7.73
N ARG A 38 10.30 -0.96 -8.28
CA ARG A 38 10.64 0.47 -8.22
C ARG A 38 10.66 1.03 -6.80
N PHE A 39 9.76 0.57 -5.93
CA PHE A 39 9.68 1.02 -4.54
C PHE A 39 10.49 0.14 -3.57
N GLY A 40 11.13 -0.91 -4.05
CA GLY A 40 11.93 -1.82 -3.22
C GLY A 40 11.09 -2.78 -2.37
N VAL A 41 9.84 -3.04 -2.75
CA VAL A 41 8.97 -4.01 -2.09
C VAL A 41 9.45 -5.42 -2.41
N SER A 42 9.98 -6.12 -1.40
CA SER A 42 10.52 -7.47 -1.54
C SER A 42 9.51 -8.57 -1.20
N ALA A 43 8.51 -8.25 -0.38
CA ALA A 43 7.46 -9.16 0.04
C ALA A 43 6.23 -8.39 0.53
N GLN A 44 5.07 -9.06 0.54
CA GLN A 44 3.89 -8.60 1.25
C GLN A 44 3.78 -9.25 2.64
N PRO A 45 3.10 -8.61 3.61
CA PRO A 45 2.53 -7.25 3.53
C PRO A 45 3.61 -6.16 3.60
N ALA A 46 3.35 -5.04 2.94
CA ALA A 46 4.21 -3.86 2.94
C ALA A 46 3.40 -2.56 2.87
N TRP A 47 3.95 -1.49 3.43
CA TRP A 47 3.34 -0.16 3.46
C TRP A 47 4.34 0.88 2.99
N LEU A 48 3.96 1.68 2.00
CA LEU A 48 4.73 2.82 1.50
C LEU A 48 4.03 4.12 1.91
N PHE A 49 4.69 4.90 2.75
CA PHE A 49 4.20 6.22 3.17
C PHE A 49 4.87 7.27 2.30
N VAL A 50 4.09 8.12 1.63
CA VAL A 50 4.58 9.16 0.72
C VAL A 50 4.05 10.51 1.17
N ASN A 51 4.93 11.49 1.38
CA ASN A 51 4.55 12.83 1.78
C ASN A 51 4.28 13.74 0.57
N GLN A 52 3.85 15.00 0.82
CA GLN A 52 3.51 15.94 -0.25
C GLN A 52 4.70 16.35 -1.13
N ASP A 53 5.93 16.25 -0.61
CA ASP A 53 7.16 16.52 -1.36
C ASP A 53 7.62 15.31 -2.19
N GLY A 54 6.89 14.20 -2.14
CA GLY A 54 7.23 12.95 -2.83
C GLY A 54 8.31 12.12 -2.12
N ARG A 55 8.76 12.51 -0.92
CA ARG A 55 9.64 11.66 -0.09
C ARG A 55 8.82 10.47 0.41
N SER A 56 9.43 9.29 0.39
CA SER A 56 8.76 8.06 0.78
C SER A 56 9.55 7.20 1.75
N ARG A 57 8.84 6.39 2.52
CA ARG A 57 9.40 5.41 3.44
C ARG A 57 8.64 4.10 3.32
N LEU A 58 9.37 3.02 3.07
CA LEU A 58 8.84 1.67 2.95
C LEU A 58 8.99 0.92 4.28
N LEU A 59 7.92 0.24 4.70
CA LEU A 59 7.92 -0.75 5.77
C LEU A 59 7.47 -2.09 5.20
N VAL A 60 8.35 -3.09 5.18
CA VAL A 60 8.02 -4.46 4.73
C VAL A 60 7.66 -5.31 5.96
N THR A 61 6.44 -5.10 6.47
CA THR A 61 5.92 -5.79 7.64
C THR A 61 4.40 -5.67 7.70
N MET A 62 3.77 -6.57 8.46
CA MET A 62 2.40 -6.38 8.90
C MET A 62 2.33 -5.22 9.90
N LEU A 63 1.31 -4.38 9.78
CA LEU A 63 1.00 -3.33 10.74
C LEU A 63 -0.38 -3.60 11.35
N GLY A 64 -0.45 -3.55 12.68
CA GLY A 64 -1.73 -3.41 13.38
C GLY A 64 -2.25 -1.97 13.30
N ALA A 65 -3.50 -1.76 13.70
CA ALA A 65 -4.17 -0.45 13.64
C ALA A 65 -3.38 0.65 14.35
N ASP A 66 -3.01 0.44 15.62
CA ASP A 66 -2.28 1.42 16.44
C ASP A 66 -0.95 1.84 15.80
N ARG A 67 -0.24 0.87 15.21
CA ARG A 67 1.03 1.15 14.54
C ARG A 67 0.80 1.92 13.25
N LEU A 68 -0.19 1.54 12.43
CA LEU A 68 -0.53 2.25 11.21
C LEU A 68 -0.92 3.71 11.50
N GLU A 69 -1.71 3.95 12.56
CA GLU A 69 -2.10 5.29 13.01
C GLU A 69 -0.87 6.12 13.41
N SER A 70 0.04 5.54 14.21
CA SER A 70 1.30 6.21 14.56
C SER A 70 2.14 6.57 13.32
N GLU A 71 2.21 5.70 12.32
CA GLU A 71 2.95 5.99 11.08
C GLU A 71 2.27 7.08 10.23
N ILE A 72 0.94 7.18 10.27
CA ILE A 72 0.16 8.25 9.64
C ILE A 72 0.43 9.59 10.33
N GLU A 73 0.43 9.64 11.66
CA GLU A 73 0.77 10.85 12.41
C GLU A 73 2.19 11.33 12.10
N ASN A 74 3.16 10.41 12.09
CA ASN A 74 4.54 10.70 11.69
C ASN A 74 4.65 11.21 10.24
N LEU A 75 3.74 10.81 9.35
CA LEU A 75 3.70 11.31 7.98
C LEU A 75 3.16 12.74 7.92
N LEU A 76 2.13 13.03 8.73
CA LEU A 76 1.47 14.33 8.79
C LEU A 76 2.29 15.41 9.50
N SER A 77 3.24 15.02 10.35
CA SER A 77 4.13 15.94 11.06
C SER A 77 5.40 16.33 10.29
N GLN A 78 5.55 15.89 9.04
CA GLN A 78 6.74 16.14 8.19
C GLN A 78 6.66 17.43 7.38
#